data_AF-A0A3L9M8Y4-F1
#
_entry.id   AF-A0A3L9M8Y4-F1
#
_cell.length_a   1.000
_cell.length_b   1.000
_cell.length_c   1.000
_cell.angle_alpha   90.00
_cell.angle_beta   90.00
_cell.angle_gamma   90.00
#
_symmetry.space_group_name_H-M   'P 1'
#
loop_
_entity.id
_entity.type
_entity.pdbx_description
1 polymer ?
#
loop_
_entity_poly.entity_id
_entity_poly.type
_entity_poly.pdbx_seq_one_letter_code
_entity_poly.pdbx_strand_id
1 'polypeptide(L)'
;MHYKFFIIFFALLLQGCATLGWQSVQLQDYLQPYIGQSADDIQHKLNLNDLGFQTLKQPRKTDNSLIFTVLRPINIPVPMPQSFGESGSGMGSSTRIATVQTGQQSYDVNFYCHIIFELDQQQIARSIRYEGKAC
;
A
#
# COMPACT_ATOMS: atom_id res chain seq x y z
N MET A 1 15.70 21.22 50.49
CA MET A 1 16.39 20.57 49.35
C MET A 1 15.62 19.35 48.79
N HIS A 2 14.28 19.26 48.90
CA HIS A 2 13.52 18.05 48.46
C HIS A 2 12.47 18.29 47.37
N TYR A 3 12.03 19.53 47.13
CA TYR A 3 11.00 19.80 46.11
C TYR A 3 11.54 19.72 44.66
N LYS A 4 12.83 20.04 44.47
CA LYS A 4 13.51 20.02 43.16
C LYS A 4 13.61 18.60 42.58
N PHE A 5 13.74 17.58 43.44
CA PHE A 5 13.76 16.19 43.02
C PHE A 5 12.37 15.66 42.64
N PHE A 6 11.30 16.22 43.22
CA PHE A 6 9.93 15.78 42.96
C PHE A 6 9.45 16.15 41.55
N ILE A 7 9.95 17.26 41.00
CA ILE A 7 9.58 17.73 39.64
C ILE A 7 10.18 16.84 38.54
N ILE A 8 11.34 16.23 38.78
CA ILE A 8 12.00 15.36 37.78
C ILE A 8 11.24 14.04 37.60
N PHE A 9 10.60 13.52 38.66
CA PHE A 9 9.87 12.27 38.59
C PHE A 9 8.56 12.36 37.79
N PHE A 10 7.93 13.54 37.75
CA PHE A 10 6.69 13.75 37.00
C PHE A 10 6.91 13.84 35.48
N ALA A 11 8.10 14.23 35.03
CA ALA A 11 8.42 14.35 33.60
C ALA A 11 8.62 13.00 32.89
N LEU A 12 8.81 11.89 33.63
CA LEU A 12 9.04 10.56 33.07
C LEU A 12 7.75 9.78 32.75
N LEU A 13 6.58 10.30 33.11
CA LEU A 13 5.29 9.63 32.88
C LEU A 13 4.60 10.03 31.56
N LEU A 14 5.15 10.99 30.80
CA LEU A 14 4.71 11.29 29.44
C LEU A 14 5.49 10.46 28.41
N GLN A 15 5.44 9.14 28.52
CA GLN A 15 5.69 8.29 27.36
C GLN A 15 4.42 8.33 26.52
N GLY A 16 4.37 9.27 25.57
CA GLY A 16 3.32 9.28 24.57
C GLY A 16 3.31 7.93 23.87
N CYS A 17 2.19 7.20 23.94
CA CYS A 17 1.91 6.17 22.95
C CYS A 17 1.87 6.88 21.60
N ALA A 18 2.98 6.84 20.86
CA ALA A 18 2.91 7.02 19.43
C ALA A 18 1.93 5.93 18.97
N THR A 19 0.70 6.35 18.65
CA THR A 19 -0.24 5.52 17.90
C THR A 19 0.60 4.95 16.76
N LEU A 20 0.64 3.63 16.57
CA LEU A 20 1.20 3.07 15.34
C LEU A 20 0.35 3.66 14.21
N GLY A 21 0.78 4.82 13.71
CA GLY A 21 0.30 5.37 12.46
C GLY A 21 0.55 4.25 11.48
N TRP A 22 -0.50 3.81 10.81
CA TRP A 22 -0.49 2.68 9.91
C TRP A 22 0.67 2.87 8.93
N GLN A 23 1.83 2.30 9.24
CA GLN A 23 2.98 2.36 8.37
C GLN A 23 2.57 1.46 7.22
N SER A 24 2.33 2.06 6.06
CA SER A 24 2.26 1.31 4.82
C SER A 24 3.58 0.55 4.72
N VAL A 25 3.57 -0.73 5.09
CA VAL A 25 4.74 -1.58 5.00
C VAL A 25 5.20 -1.52 3.55
N GLN A 26 6.40 -1.02 3.33
CA GLN A 26 6.94 -0.90 1.98
C GLN A 26 7.18 -2.32 1.46
N LEU A 27 6.72 -2.61 0.24
CA LEU A 27 6.85 -3.93 -0.37
C LEU A 27 8.30 -4.45 -0.31
N GLN A 28 9.28 -3.56 -0.53
CA GLN A 28 10.70 -3.86 -0.38
C GLN A 28 11.05 -4.46 1.00
N ASP A 29 10.62 -3.81 2.08
CA ASP A 29 10.98 -4.20 3.44
C ASP A 29 10.33 -5.53 3.81
N TYR A 30 9.10 -5.76 3.33
CA TYR A 30 8.41 -7.04 3.51
C TYR A 30 9.12 -8.18 2.79
N LEU A 31 9.71 -7.91 1.62
CA LEU A 31 10.34 -8.92 0.79
C LEU A 31 11.80 -9.20 1.18
N GLN A 32 12.45 -8.28 1.89
CA GLN A 32 13.85 -8.40 2.30
C GLN A 32 14.20 -9.71 3.04
N PRO A 33 13.37 -10.25 3.96
CA PRO A 33 13.66 -11.50 4.67
C PRO A 33 13.67 -12.75 3.80
N TYR A 34 13.14 -12.67 2.58
CA TYR A 34 13.08 -13.79 1.64
C TYR A 34 14.37 -13.95 0.83
N ILE A 35 15.27 -12.97 0.86
CA ILE A 35 16.61 -13.11 0.28
C ILE A 35 17.39 -14.16 1.10
N GLY A 36 18.02 -15.11 0.42
CA GLY A 36 18.71 -16.25 1.01
C GLY A 36 17.82 -17.46 1.27
N GLN A 37 16.51 -17.40 0.97
CA GLN A 37 15.61 -18.55 1.06
C GLN A 37 15.50 -19.29 -0.27
N SER A 38 15.08 -20.55 -0.21
CA SER A 38 14.82 -21.36 -1.40
C SER A 38 13.57 -20.88 -2.14
N ALA A 39 13.55 -21.04 -3.46
CA ALA A 39 12.38 -20.71 -4.27
C ALA A 39 11.10 -21.39 -3.76
N ASP A 40 11.20 -22.65 -3.31
CA ASP A 40 10.06 -23.39 -2.79
C ASP A 40 9.58 -22.82 -1.44
N ASP A 41 10.50 -22.47 -0.53
CA ASP A 41 10.15 -21.78 0.72
C ASP A 41 9.44 -20.46 0.46
N ILE A 42 9.96 -19.65 -0.48
CA ILE A 42 9.39 -18.37 -0.84
C ILE A 42 7.98 -18.57 -1.41
N GLN A 43 7.77 -19.56 -2.28
CA GLN A 43 6.44 -19.87 -2.82
C GLN A 43 5.41 -20.24 -1.74
N HIS A 44 5.83 -20.94 -0.69
CA HIS A 44 4.92 -21.40 0.36
C HIS A 44 4.68 -20.34 1.44
N LYS A 45 5.67 -19.48 1.73
CA LYS A 45 5.63 -18.52 2.83
C LYS A 45 5.21 -17.12 2.39
N LEU A 46 5.51 -16.73 1.15
CA LEU A 46 5.23 -15.38 0.68
C LEU A 46 3.73 -15.16 0.48
N ASN A 47 3.16 -14.24 1.24
CA ASN A 47 1.77 -13.83 1.11
C ASN A 47 1.69 -12.30 0.95
N LEU A 48 1.33 -11.85 -0.26
CA LEU A 48 1.25 -10.42 -0.58
C LEU A 48 -0.14 -9.81 -0.29
N ASN A 49 -1.09 -10.63 0.14
CA ASN A 49 -2.46 -10.18 0.42
C ASN A 49 -2.50 -9.22 1.62
N ASP A 50 -1.63 -9.41 2.61
CA ASP A 50 -1.53 -8.54 3.81
C ASP A 50 -1.10 -7.11 3.45
N LEU A 51 -0.44 -6.95 2.30
CA LEU A 51 -0.04 -5.66 1.75
C LEU A 51 -1.07 -5.08 0.77
N GLY A 52 -2.22 -5.75 0.58
CA GLY A 52 -3.29 -5.31 -0.32
C GLY A 52 -3.05 -5.63 -1.80
N PHE A 53 -2.06 -6.48 -2.12
CA PHE A 53 -1.86 -6.97 -3.47
C PHE A 53 -2.76 -8.16 -3.76
N GLN A 54 -3.30 -8.23 -4.99
CA GLN A 54 -4.02 -9.41 -5.45
C GLN A 54 -3.09 -10.26 -6.32
N THR A 55 -2.81 -11.50 -5.89
CA THR A 55 -1.97 -12.42 -6.66
C THR A 55 -2.80 -13.07 -7.76
N LEU A 56 -2.46 -12.81 -9.02
CA LEU A 56 -3.28 -13.22 -10.15
C LEU A 56 -3.10 -14.67 -10.58
N LYS A 57 -1.90 -15.20 -10.40
CA LYS A 57 -1.48 -16.53 -10.89
C LYS A 57 -0.47 -17.13 -9.92
N GLN A 58 -0.35 -18.46 -9.97
CA GLN A 58 0.76 -19.14 -9.32
C GLN A 58 2.09 -18.55 -9.83
N PRO A 59 3.07 -18.38 -8.94
CA PRO A 59 4.35 -17.81 -9.30
C PRO A 59 5.07 -18.68 -10.33
N ARG A 60 5.68 -18.05 -11.33
CA ARG A 60 6.40 -18.75 -12.39
C ARG A 60 7.84 -18.99 -11.93
N LYS A 61 8.21 -20.26 -11.75
CA LYS A 61 9.58 -20.69 -11.44
C LYS A 61 10.33 -21.00 -12.74
N THR A 62 11.57 -20.57 -12.82
CA THR A 62 12.55 -20.86 -13.88
C THR A 62 13.89 -21.19 -13.24
N ASP A 63 14.87 -21.64 -14.03
CA ASP A 63 16.19 -22.03 -13.51
C ASP A 63 16.90 -20.88 -12.76
N ASN A 64 16.66 -19.63 -13.17
CA ASN A 64 17.36 -18.45 -12.64
C ASN A 64 16.42 -17.44 -11.97
N SER A 65 15.11 -17.65 -11.98
CA SER A 65 14.19 -16.68 -11.39
C SER A 65 12.88 -17.27 -10.90
N LEU A 66 12.31 -16.66 -9.87
CA LEU A 66 10.97 -16.89 -9.36
C LEU A 66 10.15 -15.61 -9.46
N ILE A 67 9.07 -15.64 -10.26
CA ILE A 67 8.31 -14.46 -10.65
C ILE A 67 6.91 -14.49 -10.06
N PHE A 68 6.58 -13.52 -9.23
CA PHE A 68 5.22 -13.27 -8.75
C PHE A 68 4.60 -12.13 -9.56
N THR A 69 3.35 -12.32 -10.00
CA THR A 69 2.59 -11.26 -10.68
C THR A 69 1.44 -10.83 -9.79
N VAL A 70 1.49 -9.58 -9.35
CA VAL A 70 0.48 -9.00 -8.48
C VAL A 70 -0.20 -7.81 -9.13
N LEU A 71 -1.48 -7.62 -8.79
CA LEU A 71 -2.23 -6.41 -9.08
C LEU A 71 -2.24 -5.50 -7.87
N ARG A 72 -2.04 -4.20 -8.13
CA ARG A 72 -2.29 -3.15 -7.16
C ARG A 72 -3.59 -2.43 -7.54
N PRO A 73 -4.70 -2.63 -6.82
CA PRO A 73 -5.88 -1.81 -7.02
C PRO A 73 -5.56 -0.39 -6.56
N ILE A 74 -5.66 0.59 -7.46
CA ILE A 74 -5.56 1.99 -7.09
C ILE A 74 -6.97 2.59 -7.01
N ASN A 75 -7.29 3.19 -5.87
CA ASN A 75 -8.50 4.00 -5.74
C ASN A 75 -8.12 5.44 -6.10
N ILE A 76 -8.40 5.87 -7.33
CA ILE A 76 -8.20 7.28 -7.71
C ILE A 76 -9.43 8.06 -7.24
N PRO A 77 -9.32 8.95 -6.24
CA PRO A 77 -10.42 9.83 -5.88
C PRO A 77 -10.70 10.76 -7.05
N VAL A 78 -11.93 10.72 -7.58
CA VAL A 78 -12.36 11.67 -8.60
C VAL A 78 -12.58 13.04 -7.94
N PRO A 79 -12.02 14.14 -8.49
CA PRO A 79 -12.27 15.46 -7.96
C PRO A 79 -13.77 15.79 -8.10
N MET A 80 -14.41 16.05 -6.96
CA MET A 80 -15.76 16.62 -6.97
C MET A 80 -15.68 18.02 -7.59
N PRO A 81 -16.53 18.37 -8.56
CA PRO A 81 -16.63 19.73 -9.02
C PRO A 81 -17.08 20.59 -7.83
N GLN A 82 -16.17 21.41 -7.30
CA GLN A 82 -16.55 22.47 -6.38
C GLN A 82 -17.34 23.48 -7.20
N SER A 83 -18.67 23.43 -7.08
CA SER A 83 -19.52 24.51 -7.56
C SER A 83 -19.13 25.77 -6.79
N PHE A 84 -18.35 26.65 -7.42
CA PHE A 84 -18.23 28.03 -6.98
C PHE A 84 -19.58 28.70 -7.23
N GLY A 85 -20.45 28.64 -6.23
CA GLY A 85 -21.67 29.44 -6.17
C GLY A 85 -21.31 30.77 -5.54
N GLU A 86 -21.06 31.74 -6.41
CA GLU A 86 -20.99 33.17 -6.10
C GLU A 86 -22.16 33.60 -5.19
N SER A 87 -21.82 34.46 -4.22
CA SER A 87 -22.74 35.23 -3.39
C SER A 87 -23.81 35.93 -4.22
N GLY A 88 -25.10 35.71 -3.93
CA GLY A 88 -26.16 36.48 -4.56
C GLY A 88 -27.58 35.99 -4.24
N SER A 89 -28.23 36.73 -3.34
CA SER A 89 -29.69 36.93 -3.23
C SER A 89 -30.55 36.43 -4.40
N GLY A 90 -31.64 35.72 -4.11
CA GLY A 90 -32.74 35.60 -5.08
C GLY A 90 -33.68 34.44 -4.84
N MET A 91 -34.88 34.75 -4.38
CA MET A 91 -36.07 33.90 -4.44
C MET A 91 -36.29 33.38 -5.87
N GLY A 92 -36.52 32.07 -6.03
CA GLY A 92 -37.26 31.53 -7.17
C GLY A 92 -36.50 30.61 -8.13
N SER A 93 -37.17 29.50 -8.44
CA SER A 93 -36.93 28.56 -9.52
C SER A 93 -36.28 27.24 -9.13
N SER A 94 -37.15 26.25 -8.93
CA SER A 94 -36.85 24.83 -9.00
C SER A 94 -36.14 24.51 -10.30
N THR A 95 -34.83 24.29 -10.24
CA THR A 95 -34.17 23.39 -11.18
C THR A 95 -33.71 22.21 -10.36
N ARG A 96 -34.45 21.10 -10.47
CA ARG A 96 -34.05 19.84 -9.85
C ARG A 96 -32.65 19.54 -10.36
N ILE A 97 -31.66 19.60 -9.46
CA ILE A 97 -30.33 19.09 -9.72
C ILE A 97 -30.55 17.62 -10.04
N ALA A 98 -30.45 17.26 -11.31
CA ALA A 98 -30.34 15.87 -11.71
C ALA A 98 -29.19 15.31 -10.88
N THR A 99 -29.52 14.41 -9.97
CA THR A 99 -28.57 13.58 -9.26
C THR A 99 -27.79 12.83 -10.33
N VAL A 100 -26.70 13.44 -10.79
CA VAL A 100 -25.66 12.71 -11.52
C VAL A 100 -25.13 11.76 -10.46
N GLN A 101 -25.65 10.54 -10.48
CA GLN A 101 -25.01 9.41 -9.84
C GLN A 101 -23.63 9.31 -10.48
N THR A 102 -22.64 10.01 -9.93
CA THR A 102 -21.24 9.72 -10.20
C THR A 102 -20.90 8.45 -9.44
N GLY A 103 -21.53 7.35 -9.85
CA GLY A 103 -21.13 6.02 -9.47
C GLY A 103 -19.68 5.88 -9.90
N GLN A 104 -18.80 5.75 -8.92
CA GLN A 104 -17.47 5.15 -8.98
C GLN A 104 -16.91 5.04 -10.41
N GLN A 105 -16.47 6.16 -10.99
CA GLN A 105 -15.62 6.11 -12.17
C GLN A 105 -14.18 5.87 -11.67
N SER A 106 -13.96 4.78 -10.92
CA SER A 106 -12.61 4.27 -10.72
C SER A 106 -12.19 3.70 -12.06
N TYR A 107 -11.20 4.32 -12.72
CA TYR A 107 -10.64 3.73 -13.92
C TYR A 107 -10.18 2.30 -13.59
N ASP A 108 -10.71 1.30 -14.29
CA ASP A 108 -10.29 -0.09 -14.19
C ASP A 108 -8.93 -0.23 -14.89
N VAL A 109 -7.90 0.30 -14.24
CA VAL A 109 -6.52 0.20 -14.69
C VAL A 109 -5.88 -0.90 -13.86
N ASN A 110 -5.86 -2.09 -14.44
CA ASN A 110 -5.15 -3.22 -13.86
C ASN A 110 -3.64 -2.96 -13.96
N PHE A 111 -3.06 -2.39 -12.92
CA PHE A 111 -1.62 -2.22 -12.86
C PHE A 111 -0.96 -3.48 -12.31
N TYR A 112 -0.17 -4.11 -13.17
CA TYR A 112 0.63 -5.28 -12.84
C TYR A 112 1.98 -4.84 -12.27
N CYS A 113 2.44 -5.57 -11.25
CA CYS A 113 3.80 -5.55 -10.77
C CYS A 113 4.34 -6.99 -10.77
N HIS A 114 5.49 -7.17 -11.42
CA HIS A 114 6.27 -8.40 -11.39
C HIS A 114 7.34 -8.27 -10.33
N ILE A 115 7.28 -9.13 -9.31
CA ILE A 115 8.30 -9.28 -8.29
C ILE A 115 9.15 -10.47 -8.70
N ILE A 116 10.40 -10.22 -9.07
CA ILE A 116 11.31 -11.18 -9.66
C ILE A 116 12.42 -11.46 -8.67
N PHE A 117 12.41 -12.64 -8.05
CA PHE A 117 13.54 -13.12 -7.28
C PHE A 117 14.56 -13.73 -8.23
N GLU A 118 15.77 -13.18 -8.25
CA GLU A 118 16.90 -13.77 -8.98
C GLU A 118 17.44 -14.94 -8.16
N LEU A 119 17.47 -16.13 -8.76
CA LEU A 119 17.88 -17.38 -8.12
C LEU A 119 19.29 -17.78 -8.55
N ASP A 120 20.01 -18.41 -7.63
CA ASP A 120 21.26 -19.10 -7.97
C ASP A 120 21.03 -20.56 -8.39
N GLN A 121 22.13 -21.27 -8.68
CA GLN A 121 22.11 -22.67 -9.10
C GLN A 121 21.50 -23.62 -8.05
N GLN A 122 21.45 -23.20 -6.78
CA GLN A 122 20.84 -23.94 -5.67
C GLN A 122 19.37 -23.55 -5.45
N GLN A 123 18.78 -22.77 -6.37
CA GLN A 123 17.43 -22.23 -6.26
C GLN A 123 17.25 -21.30 -5.04
N ILE A 124 18.32 -20.61 -4.62
CA ILE A 124 18.28 -19.65 -3.51
C ILE A 124 18.16 -18.23 -4.06
N ALA A 125 17.25 -17.44 -3.50
CA ALA A 125 17.07 -16.04 -3.87
C ALA A 125 18.27 -15.18 -3.46
N ARG A 126 18.88 -14.50 -4.44
CA ARG A 126 20.04 -13.61 -4.25
C ARG A 126 19.68 -12.14 -4.22
N SER A 127 18.70 -11.75 -5.04
CA SER A 127 18.23 -10.38 -5.14
C SER A 127 16.80 -10.34 -5.64
N ILE A 128 16.21 -9.15 -5.61
CA ILE A 128 14.83 -8.92 -6.04
C ILE A 128 14.83 -7.77 -7.04
N ARG A 129 14.26 -8.00 -8.21
CA ARG A 129 13.96 -6.99 -9.22
C ARG A 129 12.45 -6.79 -9.32
N TYR A 130 12.06 -5.57 -9.67
CA TYR A 130 10.66 -5.17 -9.79
C TYR A 130 10.44 -4.64 -11.20
N GLU A 131 9.40 -5.13 -11.86
CA GLU A 131 9.04 -4.72 -13.21
C GLU A 131 7.54 -4.46 -13.31
N GLY A 132 7.16 -3.24 -13.69
CA GLY A 132 5.76 -2.87 -13.82
C GLY A 132 5.54 -1.40 -13.46
N LYS A 133 4.39 -0.87 -13.86
CA LYS A 133 4.05 0.55 -13.63
C LYS A 133 3.51 0.82 -12.21
N ALA A 134 3.20 -0.24 -11.45
CA ALA A 134 2.73 -0.14 -10.07
C ALA A 134 3.58 -0.93 -9.06
N CYS A 135 4.79 -1.29 -9.48
CA CYS A 135 5.91 -1.40 -8.55
C CYS A 135 6.38 0.05 -8.26
#